data_AF-A0A822AJS3-F1
#
_entry.id   AF-A0A822AJS3-F1
#
_cell.length_a   1.000
_cell.length_b   1.000
_cell.length_c   1.000
_cell.angle_alpha   90.00
_cell.angle_beta   90.00
_cell.angle_gamma   90.00
#
_symmetry.space_group_name_H-M   'P 1'
#
loop_
_entity.id
_entity.type
_entity.pdbx_description
1 polymer ?
#
loop_
_entity_poly.entity_id
_entity_poly.type
_entity_poly.pdbx_seq_one_letter_code
_entity_poly.pdbx_strand_id
1 'polypeptide(L)' 'TGHADTSKWEWASNIHRDTYASYLGHFDMLNHIALCENESKARVKFQLLKKMIQPCGPPHEKMDES' A
#
# COMPACT_ATOMS: atom_id res chain seq x y z
N THR A 1 12.90 5.63 4.11
CA THR A 1 13.10 6.88 4.87
C THR A 1 12.98 8.06 3.93
N GLY A 2 12.30 9.14 4.32
CA GLY A 2 12.12 10.34 3.50
C GLY A 2 13.31 11.31 3.57
N HIS A 3 13.34 12.27 2.65
CA HIS A 3 14.23 13.43 2.58
C HIS A 3 13.42 14.70 2.24
N ALA A 4 14.08 15.87 2.24
CA ALA A 4 13.41 17.17 2.02
C ALA A 4 12.65 17.24 0.68
N ASP A 5 13.19 16.61 -0.36
CA ASP A 5 12.60 16.59 -1.71
C ASP A 5 11.73 15.35 -1.96
N THR A 6 11.30 14.65 -0.91
CA THR A 6 10.35 13.54 -1.06
C THR A 6 9.02 14.08 -1.60
N SER A 7 8.66 13.64 -2.80
CA SER A 7 7.42 14.03 -3.43
C SER A 7 6.21 13.51 -2.64
N LYS A 8 5.07 14.19 -2.80
CA LYS A 8 3.80 13.74 -2.22
C LYS A 8 3.46 12.30 -2.63
N TRP A 9 3.79 11.91 -3.86
CA TRP A 9 3.51 10.56 -4.38
C TRP A 9 4.41 9.50 -3.72
N GLU A 10 5.70 9.78 -3.54
CA GLU A 10 6.63 8.86 -2.86
C GLU A 10 6.22 8.67 -1.39
N TRP A 11 5.91 9.76 -0.69
CA TRP A 11 5.43 9.70 0.69
C TRP A 11 4.14 8.89 0.81
N ALA A 12 3.12 9.21 0.00
CA ALA A 12 1.84 8.49 0.02
C ALA A 12 2.02 7.00 -0.32
N SER A 13 2.83 6.66 -1.32
CA SER A 13 3.08 5.27 -1.72
C SER A 13 3.73 4.47 -0.60
N ASN A 14 4.63 5.09 0.17
CA ASN A 14 5.27 4.45 1.32
C ASN A 14 4.26 4.22 2.45
N ILE A 15 3.43 5.21 2.79
CA ILE A 15 2.36 5.06 3.79
C ILE A 15 1.40 3.92 3.44
N HIS A 16 0.99 3.81 2.17
CA HIS A 16 0.10 2.72 1.74
C HIS A 16 0.79 1.35 1.84
N ARG A 17 2.07 1.26 1.46
CA ARG A 17 2.84 0.01 1.60
C ARG A 17 2.98 -0.40 3.07
N ASP A 18 3.26 0.54 3.96
CA ASP A 18 3.37 0.29 5.40
C ASP A 18 2.02 -0.20 5.96
N THR A 19 0.92 0.43 5.54
CA THR A 19 -0.44 0.03 5.92
C THR A 19 -0.75 -1.42 5.49
N TYR A 20 -0.44 -1.78 4.24
CA TYR A 20 -0.63 -3.14 3.75
C TYR A 20 0.27 -4.16 4.45
N ALA A 21 1.50 -3.77 4.80
CA ALA A 21 2.39 -4.62 5.60
C ALA A 21 1.81 -4.88 6.99
N SER A 22 1.26 -3.86 7.66
CA SER A 22 0.55 -4.01 8.93
C SER A 22 -0.67 -4.93 8.80
N TYR A 23 -1.48 -4.81 7.75
CA TYR A 23 -2.61 -5.72 7.52
C TYR A 23 -2.18 -7.17 7.31
N LEU A 24 -1.04 -7.41 6.66
CA LEU A 24 -0.48 -8.75 6.48
C LEU A 24 0.14 -9.32 7.75
N GLY A 25 0.79 -8.47 8.57
CA GLY A 25 1.49 -8.85 9.80
C GLY A 25 0.59 -9.05 11.02
N HIS A 26 -0.52 -8.32 11.11
CA HIS A 26 -1.47 -8.43 12.22
C HIS A 26 -2.62 -9.39 11.88
N PHE A 27 -2.66 -10.53 12.57
CA PHE A 27 -3.64 -11.59 12.32
C PHE A 27 -5.09 -11.11 12.45
N ASP A 28 -5.39 -10.28 13.45
CA ASP A 28 -6.74 -9.76 13.70
C ASP A 28 -7.22 -8.85 12.57
N MET A 29 -6.33 -7.98 12.05
CA MET A 29 -6.62 -7.12 10.91
C MET A 29 -6.86 -7.92 9.64
N LEU A 30 -6.00 -8.90 9.36
CA LEU A 30 -6.19 -9.79 8.21
C LEU A 30 -7.52 -10.53 8.28
N ASN A 31 -7.88 -11.05 9.46
CA ASN A 31 -9.14 -11.74 9.67
C ASN A 31 -10.33 -10.81 9.47
N HIS A 32 -10.25 -9.59 10.01
CA HIS A 32 -11.30 -8.59 9.84
C HIS A 32 -11.55 -8.29 8.37
N ILE A 33 -10.49 -8.03 7.59
CA ILE A 33 -10.60 -7.78 6.15
C ILE A 33 -11.16 -9.00 5.41
N ALA A 34 -10.68 -10.20 5.70
CA ALA A 34 -11.16 -11.43 5.06
C ALA A 34 -12.64 -11.72 5.32
N LEU A 35 -13.12 -11.42 6.54
CA LEU A 35 -14.53 -11.53 6.89
C LEU A 35 -15.38 -10.47 6.17
N CYS A 36 -14.93 -9.21 6.15
CA CYS A 36 -15.65 -8.12 5.48
C CYS A 36 -15.74 -8.31 3.96
N GLU A 37 -14.68 -8.80 3.33
CA GLU A 37 -14.65 -9.06 1.88
C GLU A 37 -15.28 -10.43 1.52
N ASN A 38 -15.62 -11.27 2.50
CA ASN A 38 -16.10 -12.65 2.31
C ASN A 38 -15.18 -13.48 1.39
N GLU A 39 -13.87 -13.33 1.59
CA GLU A 39 -12.84 -13.99 0.79
C GLU A 39 -11.91 -14.82 1.68
N SER A 40 -11.27 -15.83 1.10
CA SER A 40 -10.29 -16.61 1.86
C SER A 40 -9.10 -15.74 2.28
N LYS A 41 -8.53 -16.00 3.47
CA LYS A 41 -7.34 -15.28 3.96
C LYS A 41 -6.18 -15.33 2.95
N ALA A 42 -6.00 -16.46 2.26
CA ALA A 42 -4.98 -16.60 1.23
C ALA A 42 -5.21 -15.64 0.05
N ARG A 43 -6.46 -15.50 -0.40
CA ARG A 43 -6.81 -14.57 -1.47
C ARG A 43 -6.64 -13.11 -1.06
N VAL A 44 -7.03 -12.75 0.16
CA VAL A 44 -6.79 -11.40 0.69
C VAL A 44 -5.30 -11.10 0.77
N LYS A 45 -4.47 -12.03 1.29
CA LYS A 45 -3.00 -11.86 1.31
C LYS A 45 -2.43 -11.62 -0.09
N PHE A 46 -2.86 -12.41 -1.07
CA PHE A 46 -2.44 -12.25 -2.45
C PHE A 46 -2.84 -10.88 -3.03
N GLN A 47 -4.07 -10.43 -2.77
CA GLN A 47 -4.54 -9.11 -3.20
C GLN A 47 -3.76 -7.97 -2.56
N LEU A 48 -3.51 -8.03 -1.25
CA LEU A 48 -2.72 -7.01 -0.53
C LEU A 48 -1.30 -6.93 -1.09
N LEU A 49 -0.64 -8.07 -1.33
CA LEU A 49 0.70 -8.11 -1.96
C LEU A 49 0.71 -7.47 -3.34
N LYS A 50 -0.31 -7.74 -4.18
CA LYS A 50 -0.43 -7.10 -5.50
C LYS A 50 -0.61 -5.59 -5.40
N LYS A 51 -1.40 -5.11 -4.43
CA LYS A 51 -1.63 -3.67 -4.18
C LYS A 51 -0.36 -2.93 -3.73
N MET A 52 0.67 -3.62 -3.23
CA MET A 52 1.94 -2.98 -2.81
C MET A 52 2.80 -2.47 -3.97
N ILE A 53 2.63 -3.00 -5.19
CA ILE A 53 3.45 -2.63 -6.35
C ILE A 53 3.24 -1.15 -6.69
N GLN A 54 1.99 -0.72 -6.77
CA GLN A 54 1.64 0.63 -7.21
C GLN A 54 0.35 1.10 -6.52
N PRO A 55 0.42 1.37 -5.19
CA PRO A 55 -0.76 1.65 -4.38
C PRO A 55 -1.45 2.96 -4.76
N CYS A 56 -0.69 3.95 -5.25
CA CYS A 56 -1.16 5.29 -5.56
C CYS A 56 -1.22 5.58 -7.07
N GLY A 57 -1.25 4.53 -7.91
CA GLY A 57 -1.16 4.71 -9.36
C GLY A 57 0.23 5.19 -9.82
N PRO A 58 0.40 5.53 -11.11
CA PRO A 58 1.70 5.94 -11.63
C PRO A 58 2.17 7.24 -10.98
N PRO A 59 3.48 7.40 -10.78
CA PRO A 59 4.02 8.69 -10.37
C PRO A 59 3.60 9.74 -11.39
N HIS A 60 3.22 10.92 -10.92
CA HIS A 60 3.07 12.07 -11.80
C HIS A 60 4.43 12.36 -12.43
N GLU A 61 4.45 12.74 -13.72
CA GLU A 61 5.67 13.25 -14.33
C GLU A 61 6.20 14.39 -13.46
N LYS A 62 7.46 14.29 -13.05
CA LYS A 62 8.11 15.38 -12.34
C LYS A 62 8.08 16.56 -13.31
N MET A 63 7.42 17.64 -12.93
CA MET A 63 7.61 18.92 -13.62
C MET A 63 9.07 19.28 -13.38
N ASP A 64 9.92 19.07 -14.39
CA ASP A 64 11.25 19.67 -14.41
C ASP A 64 11.03 21.18 -14.33
N GLU A 65 11.39 21.77 -13.20
CA GLU A 65 11.37 23.22 -13.03
C GLU A 65 12.32 23.82 -14.09
N SER A 66 11.72 24.51 -15.08
CA SER A 66 12.43 25.28 -16.11
C SER A 66 12.94 26.60 -15.57
#